data_AF-A0A933IDZ3-F1
#
_entry.id   AF-A0A933IDZ3-F1
#
_cell.length_a   1.000
_cell.length_b   1.000
_cell.length_c   1.000
_cell.angle_alpha   90.00
_cell.angle_beta   90.00
_cell.angle_gamma   90.00
#
_symmetry.space_group_name_H-M   'P 1'
#
loop_
_entity.id
_entity.type
_entity.pdbx_description
1 polymer ?
#
loop_
_entity_poly.entity_id
_entity_poly.type
_entity_poly.pdbx_seq_one_letter_code
_entity_poly.pdbx_strand_id
1 'polypeptide(L)'
;MSKSCEKCGKEMPDGGLAYEVKIQVYADFDGVLPQVETAEELEARLHELVAAMEEADPDELMQEVFHEEVHLVCRACRVRYLANPLNLPLPESLP
;
A
#
# COMPACT_ATOMS: atom_id res chain seq x y z
N MET A 1 3.97 -25.24 -16.21
CA MET A 1 2.90 -24.99 -15.22
C MET A 1 2.24 -23.70 -15.65
N SER A 2 1.00 -23.76 -16.17
CA SER A 2 0.28 -22.57 -16.59
C SER A 2 0.17 -21.58 -15.43
N LYS A 3 0.48 -20.31 -15.68
CA LYS A 3 0.32 -19.25 -14.70
C LYS A 3 -1.07 -18.63 -14.86
N SER A 4 -1.80 -18.36 -13.78
CA SER A 4 -3.10 -17.69 -13.84
C SER A 4 -2.96 -16.19 -13.58
N CYS A 5 -3.76 -15.37 -14.26
CA CYS A 5 -3.84 -13.94 -13.96
C CYS A 5 -4.74 -13.72 -12.74
N GLU A 6 -4.22 -13.09 -11.70
CA GLU A 6 -4.97 -12.82 -10.45
C GLU A 6 -6.15 -11.85 -10.67
N LYS A 7 -6.06 -10.95 -11.65
CA LYS A 7 -7.12 -9.98 -11.94
C LYS A 7 -8.32 -10.55 -12.71
N CYS A 8 -8.09 -11.43 -13.70
CA CYS A 8 -9.16 -11.91 -14.59
C CYS A 8 -9.29 -13.44 -14.68
N GLY A 9 -8.46 -14.19 -13.94
CA GLY A 9 -8.44 -15.64 -13.95
C GLY A 9 -7.86 -16.29 -15.21
N LYS A 10 -7.47 -15.50 -16.23
CA LYS A 10 -6.99 -16.04 -17.51
C LYS A 10 -5.70 -16.85 -17.32
N GLU A 11 -5.69 -18.07 -17.82
CA GLU A 11 -4.47 -18.88 -17.91
C GLU A 11 -3.51 -18.34 -18.97
N MET A 12 -2.23 -18.29 -18.61
CA MET A 12 -1.12 -17.90 -19.44
C MET A 12 -0.32 -19.15 -19.79
N PRO A 13 -0.09 -19.40 -21.10
CA PRO A 13 0.62 -20.59 -21.55
C PRO A 13 2.09 -20.55 -21.10
N ASP A 14 2.68 -21.74 -20.94
CA ASP A 14 4.11 -21.89 -20.69
C ASP A 14 4.92 -21.22 -21.81
N GLY A 15 5.92 -20.41 -21.46
CA GLY A 15 6.71 -19.60 -22.39
C GLY A 15 6.02 -18.30 -22.86
N GLY A 16 4.78 -18.04 -22.41
CA GLY A 16 4.07 -16.78 -22.66
C GLY A 16 4.53 -15.64 -21.74
N LEU A 17 4.13 -14.41 -22.09
CA LEU A 17 4.40 -13.22 -21.27
C LEU A 17 3.44 -13.17 -20.07
N ALA A 18 4.00 -13.16 -18.87
CA ALA A 18 3.33 -12.81 -17.63
C ALA A 18 4.00 -11.55 -17.04
N TYR A 19 3.22 -10.72 -16.36
CA TYR A 19 3.71 -9.48 -15.77
C TYR A 19 3.48 -9.49 -14.27
N GLU A 20 4.46 -9.01 -13.53
CA GLU A 20 4.39 -8.83 -12.09
C GLU A 20 4.13 -7.34 -11.81
N VAL A 21 3.09 -7.06 -11.05
CA VAL A 21 2.74 -5.71 -10.58
C VAL A 21 3.08 -5.66 -9.10
N LYS A 22 4.05 -4.81 -8.76
CA LYS A 22 4.48 -4.58 -7.38
C LYS A 22 3.93 -3.24 -6.90
N ILE A 23 3.21 -3.25 -5.80
CA ILE A 23 2.64 -2.05 -5.17
C ILE A 23 3.33 -1.89 -3.83
N GLN A 24 3.90 -0.71 -3.61
CA GLN A 24 4.59 -0.35 -2.37
C GLN A 24 3.98 0.95 -1.85
N VAL A 25 3.56 0.94 -0.59
CA VAL A 25 3.02 2.11 0.11
C VAL A 25 3.92 2.38 1.31
N TYR A 26 4.28 3.64 1.48
CA TYR A 26 5.12 4.12 2.58
C TYR A 26 4.40 5.25 3.30
N ALA A 27 4.47 5.26 4.63
CA ALA A 27 4.04 6.41 5.41
C ALA A 27 4.95 7.61 5.10
N ASP A 28 4.35 8.71 4.66
CA ASP A 28 5.04 9.99 4.45
C ASP A 28 4.96 10.81 5.74
N PHE A 29 6.00 10.74 6.57
CA PHE A 29 6.11 11.56 7.76
C PHE A 29 6.69 12.93 7.40
N ASP A 30 5.90 13.98 7.58
CA ASP A 30 6.24 15.36 7.24
C ASP A 30 7.31 16.01 8.13
N GLY A 31 7.78 15.29 9.16
CA GLY A 31 8.81 15.75 10.09
C GLY A 31 8.29 16.70 11.17
N VAL A 32 6.98 16.99 11.20
CA VAL A 32 6.41 17.92 12.17
C VAL A 32 6.00 17.14 13.42
N LEU A 33 6.67 17.46 14.52
CA LEU A 33 6.22 17.00 15.83
C LEU A 33 5.22 18.00 16.41
N PRO A 34 4.08 17.55 16.95
CA PRO A 34 3.16 18.39 17.69
C PRO A 34 3.88 19.13 18.84
N GLN A 35 3.64 20.43 18.92
CA GLN A 35 4.24 21.30 19.93
C GLN A 35 3.73 20.92 21.32
N VAL A 36 4.64 20.86 22.28
CA VAL A 36 4.37 20.64 23.70
C VAL A 36 4.89 21.86 24.46
N GLU A 37 4.08 22.39 25.38
CA GLU A 37 4.41 23.63 26.08
C GLU A 37 5.16 23.35 27.39
N THR A 38 4.98 22.14 27.94
CA THR A 38 5.60 21.72 29.20
C THR A 38 6.28 20.36 29.12
N ALA A 39 7.23 20.11 30.03
CA ALA A 39 7.90 18.82 30.15
C ALA A 39 6.93 17.70 30.62
N GLU A 40 5.95 18.05 31.47
CA GLU A 40 4.93 17.10 31.94
C GLU A 40 4.02 16.62 30.80
N GLU A 41 3.63 17.52 29.88
CA GLU A 41 2.86 17.15 28.68
C GLU A 41 3.66 16.26 27.74
N LEU A 42 4.96 16.53 27.58
CA LEU A 42 5.85 15.68 26.78
C LEU A 42 5.94 14.27 27.37
N GLU A 43 6.13 14.17 28.69
CA GLU A 43 6.25 12.89 29.39
C GLU A 43 4.94 12.10 29.33
N ALA A 44 3.80 12.75 29.54
CA ALA A 44 2.47 12.13 29.39
C ALA A 44 2.26 11.57 27.98
N ARG A 45 2.59 12.32 26.94
CA ARG A 45 2.45 11.87 25.56
C ARG A 45 3.41 10.75 25.17
N LEU A 46 4.63 10.76 25.73
CA LEU A 46 5.56 9.64 25.56
C LEU A 46 4.97 8.36 26.17
N HIS A 47 4.40 8.45 27.37
CA HIS A 47 3.75 7.33 28.04
C HIS A 47 2.54 6.79 27.27
N GLU A 48 1.69 7.67 26.73
CA GLU A 48 0.56 7.28 25.89
C GLU A 48 1.02 6.55 24.62
N LEU A 49 2.08 7.06 23.97
CA LEU A 49 2.63 6.42 22.77
C LEU A 49 3.18 5.02 23.08
N VAL A 50 3.93 4.87 24.17
CA VAL A 50 4.47 3.57 24.61
C VAL A 50 3.35 2.59 24.92
N ALA A 51 2.31 3.02 25.66
CA ALA A 51 1.17 2.17 25.99
C ALA A 51 0.42 1.71 24.72
N ALA A 52 0.20 2.61 23.76
CA ALA A 52 -0.43 2.27 22.49
C ALA A 52 0.39 1.24 21.68
N MET A 53 1.72 1.34 21.73
CA MET A 53 2.61 0.36 21.07
C MET A 53 2.65 -1.00 21.79
N GLU A 54 2.47 -1.03 23.10
CA GLU A 54 2.42 -2.28 23.89
C GLU A 54 1.14 -3.09 23.65
N GLU A 55 0.04 -2.42 23.31
CA GLU A 55 -1.25 -3.05 23.02
C GLU A 55 -1.41 -3.48 21.55
N ALA A 56 -0.63 -2.90 20.64
CA ALA A 56 -0.72 -3.15 19.20
C ALA A 56 0.09 -4.38 18.77
N ASP A 57 -0.41 -5.09 17.74
CA ASP A 57 0.35 -6.14 17.08
C ASP A 57 1.50 -5.52 16.26
N PRO A 58 2.77 -5.93 16.47
CA PRO A 58 3.91 -5.47 15.68
C PRO A 58 3.71 -5.59 14.16
N ASP A 59 2.99 -6.61 13.70
CA ASP A 59 2.73 -6.81 12.27
C ASP A 59 1.72 -5.79 11.72
N GLU A 60 0.76 -5.36 12.54
CA GLU A 60 -0.20 -4.30 12.17
C GLU A 60 0.50 -2.93 12.15
N LEU A 61 1.34 -2.63 13.16
CA LEU A 61 2.15 -1.41 13.18
C LEU A 61 3.09 -1.29 11.97
N MET A 62 3.66 -2.41 11.52
CA MET A 62 4.50 -2.41 10.32
C MET A 62 3.69 -2.15 9.05
N GLN A 63 2.48 -2.68 8.92
CA GLN A 63 1.61 -2.45 7.76
C GLN A 63 1.19 -0.99 7.61
N GLU A 64 1.03 -0.26 8.73
CA GLU A 64 0.74 1.18 8.72
C GLU A 64 1.89 2.02 8.17
N VAL A 65 3.14 1.57 8.35
CA VAL A 65 4.34 2.26 7.86
C VAL A 65 4.74 1.82 6.46
N PHE A 66 4.59 0.52 6.18
CA PHE A 66 5.03 -0.09 4.93
C PHE A 66 4.12 -1.25 4.52
N HIS A 67 3.55 -1.12 3.32
CA HIS A 67 2.78 -2.20 2.68
C HIS A 67 3.41 -2.58 1.35
N GLU A 68 3.58 -3.88 1.11
CA GLU A 68 4.06 -4.42 -0.16
C GLU A 68 3.16 -5.57 -0.62
N GLU A 69 2.64 -5.46 -1.84
CA GLU A 69 1.89 -6.52 -2.50
C GLU A 69 2.38 -6.76 -3.92
N VAL A 70 2.29 -8.02 -4.36
CA VAL A 70 2.76 -8.47 -5.66
C VAL A 70 1.66 -9.26 -6.32
N HIS A 71 1.29 -8.84 -7.54
CA HIS A 71 0.24 -9.47 -8.33
C HIS A 71 0.74 -9.92 -9.69
N LEU A 72 0.41 -11.15 -10.06
CA LEU A 72 0.68 -11.68 -11.38
C LEU A 72 -0.50 -11.41 -12.33
N VAL A 73 -0.23 -10.67 -13.41
CA VAL A 73 -1.24 -10.25 -14.39
C VAL A 73 -0.87 -10.57 -15.83
N CYS A 74 -1.90 -10.83 -16.65
CA CYS A 74 -1.72 -10.98 -18.09
C CYS A 74 -1.50 -9.62 -18.77
N ARG A 75 -1.03 -9.64 -20.02
CA ARG A 75 -0.79 -8.43 -20.84
C ARG A 75 -1.97 -7.46 -20.86
N ALA A 76 -3.21 -7.95 -21.00
CA ALA A 76 -4.39 -7.10 -21.06
C ALA A 76 -4.68 -6.43 -19.71
N CYS A 77 -4.53 -7.16 -18.60
CA CYS A 77 -4.72 -6.63 -17.25
C CYS A 77 -3.64 -5.62 -16.88
N ARG A 78 -2.39 -5.83 -17.32
CA ARG A 78 -1.31 -4.85 -17.20
C ARG A 78 -1.67 -3.51 -17.84
N VAL A 79 -2.16 -3.53 -19.08
CA VAL A 79 -2.54 -2.30 -19.81
C VAL A 79 -3.64 -1.55 -19.06
N ARG A 80 -4.64 -2.26 -18.54
CA ARG A 80 -5.72 -1.64 -17.75
C ARG A 80 -5.24 -1.06 -16.44
N TYR A 81 -4.35 -1.76 -15.73
CA TYR A 81 -3.78 -1.27 -14.47
C TYR A 81 -2.96 0.00 -14.69
N LEU A 82 -2.07 0.01 -15.70
CA LEU A 82 -1.26 1.18 -16.00
C LEU A 82 -2.08 2.39 -16.50
N ALA A 83 -3.26 2.16 -17.09
CA ALA A 83 -4.13 3.25 -17.54
C ALA A 83 -4.85 3.96 -16.37
N ASN A 84 -5.09 3.26 -15.26
CA ASN A 84 -5.73 3.83 -14.08
C ASN A 84 -5.27 3.08 -12.80
N PRO A 85 -4.03 3.32 -12.34
CA PRO A 85 -3.46 2.60 -11.21
C PRO A 85 -4.17 2.93 -9.90
N LEU A 86 -4.75 4.13 -9.79
CA LEU A 86 -5.48 4.61 -8.60
C LEU A 86 -6.98 4.29 -8.66
N ASN A 87 -7.44 3.61 -9.71
CA ASN A 87 -8.85 3.29 -9.95
C ASN A 87 -9.81 4.49 -9.77
N LEU A 88 -9.37 5.69 -10.18
CA LEU A 88 -10.18 6.90 -10.09
C LEU A 88 -11.34 6.86 -11.11
N PRO A 89 -12.52 7.41 -10.78
CA PRO A 89 -13.59 7.56 -11.76
C PRO A 89 -13.11 8.41 -12.93
N LEU A 90 -13.47 7.99 -14.15
CA LEU A 90 -13.17 8.78 -15.34
C LEU A 90 -13.97 10.09 -15.27
N PRO A 91 -13.35 11.26 -15.50
CA PRO A 91 -14.10 12.51 -15.57
C PRO A 91 -15.13 12.42 -16.71
N GLU A 92 -16.38 12.77 -16.42
CA GLU A 92 -17.50 12.73 -17.39
C GLU A 92 -17.29 13.68 -18.59
N SER A 93 -16.32 14.59 -18.49
CA SER A 93 -15.89 15.45 -19.58
C SER A 93 -14.36 15.58 -19.58
N LEU A 94 -13.73 15.05 -20.63
CA LEU A 94 -12.42 15.53 -21.08
C LEU A 94 -12.68 16.81 -21.89
N PRO A 95 -11.90 17.90 -21.70
CA PRO A 95 -11.94 19.05 -22.60
C PRO A 95 -11.56 18.66 -24.04
#